data_AF-A0A518KES4-F1
#
_entry.id   AF-A0A518KES4-F1
#
_cell.length_a   1.000
_cell.length_b   1.000
_cell.length_c   1.000
_cell.angle_alpha   90.00
_cell.angle_beta   90.00
_cell.angle_gamma   90.00
#
_symmetry.space_group_name_H-M   'P 1'
#
loop_
_entity.id
_entity.type
_entity.pdbx_description
1 polymer ?
#
loop_
_entity_poly.entity_id
_entity_poly.type
_entity_poly.pdbx_seq_one_letter_code
_entity_poly.pdbx_strand_id
1 'polypeptide(L)'
;MSHEAPGHHISSPQVLWATFGALVALTLLTVAVSTVPLKDFPVQYFLPMVFNDPMDLTWLDMPITLTIATAKALLVAVIFMHLQHDKLFNSILMIGAMVFLVLFLGMTVLDSHEYTPDVNSYKADKAAEANP
;
A
#
# COMPACT_ATOMS: atom_id res chain seq x y z
N MET A 1 0.22 -12.56 -52.17
CA MET A 1 1.06 -12.23 -51.00
C MET A 1 0.38 -11.08 -50.28
N SER A 2 -0.56 -11.39 -49.38
CA SER A 2 -1.31 -10.39 -48.61
C SER A 2 -0.53 -10.08 -47.34
N HIS A 3 -0.05 -8.84 -47.23
CA HIS A 3 0.54 -8.31 -46.01
C HIS A 3 -0.61 -8.03 -45.03
N GLU A 4 -0.82 -8.92 -44.06
CA GLU A 4 -1.69 -8.65 -42.91
C GLU A 4 -1.01 -7.58 -42.05
N ALA A 5 -1.68 -6.43 -41.89
CA ALA A 5 -1.23 -5.38 -41.01
C ALA A 5 -1.38 -5.86 -39.54
N PRO A 6 -0.31 -5.88 -38.74
CA PRO A 6 -0.39 -6.35 -37.36
C PRO A 6 -1.31 -5.44 -36.54
N GLY A 7 -2.42 -6.00 -36.05
CA GLY A 7 -3.41 -5.31 -35.24
C GLY A 7 -2.77 -4.68 -34.00
N HIS A 8 -2.83 -3.35 -33.92
CA HIS A 8 -2.21 -2.53 -32.89
C HIS A 8 -3.07 -2.59 -31.60
N HIS A 9 -2.84 -3.59 -30.75
CA HIS A 9 -3.43 -3.66 -29.41
C HIS A 9 -2.76 -2.63 -28.48
N ILE A 10 -3.09 -1.35 -28.65
CA ILE A 10 -2.83 -0.33 -27.64
C ILE A 10 -4.12 -0.13 -26.85
N SER A 11 -4.02 -0.15 -25.53
CA SER A 11 -5.09 0.24 -24.62
C SER A 11 -5.71 1.56 -25.07
N SER A 12 -7.04 1.62 -25.12
CA SER A 12 -7.71 2.84 -25.58
C SER A 12 -7.20 4.05 -24.75
N PRO A 13 -6.86 5.18 -25.39
CA PRO A 13 -6.33 6.35 -24.69
C PRO A 13 -7.21 6.81 -23.51
N GLN A 14 -8.50 6.51 -23.57
CA GLN A 14 -9.48 6.78 -22.51
C GLN A 14 -9.20 6.02 -21.22
N VAL A 15 -8.85 4.73 -21.30
CA VAL A 15 -8.54 3.92 -20.11
C VAL A 15 -7.35 4.51 -19.37
N LEU A 16 -6.30 4.90 -20.10
CA LEU A 16 -5.09 5.48 -19.51
C LEU A 16 -5.38 6.79 -18.76
N TRP A 17 -6.13 7.70 -19.37
CA TRP A 17 -6.51 8.96 -18.72
C TRP A 17 -7.44 8.75 -17.53
N ALA A 18 -8.37 7.79 -17.61
CA ALA A 18 -9.25 7.44 -16.50
C ALA A 18 -8.46 6.84 -15.33
N THR A 19 -7.55 5.90 -15.60
CA THR A 19 -6.69 5.29 -14.57
C THR A 19 -5.74 6.33 -13.97
N PHE A 20 -5.16 7.22 -14.78
CA PHE A 20 -4.36 8.33 -14.27
C PHE A 20 -5.15 9.23 -13.30
N GLY A 21 -6.35 9.67 -13.70
CA GLY A 21 -7.23 10.46 -12.85
C GLY A 21 -7.60 9.72 -11.56
N ALA A 22 -7.90 8.42 -11.65
CA ALA A 22 -8.18 7.58 -10.49
C ALA A 22 -6.98 7.49 -9.54
N LEU A 23 -5.76 7.30 -10.06
CA LEU A 23 -4.53 7.24 -9.26
C LEU A 23 -4.22 8.56 -8.57
N VAL A 24 -4.44 9.69 -9.26
CA VAL A 24 -4.31 11.02 -8.66
C VAL A 24 -5.34 11.20 -7.55
N ALA A 25 -6.61 10.86 -7.80
CA ALA A 25 -7.68 10.94 -6.80
C ALA A 25 -7.39 10.07 -5.57
N LEU A 26 -6.97 8.82 -5.76
CA LEU A 26 -6.55 7.92 -4.69
C LEU A 26 -5.38 8.49 -3.88
N THR A 27 -4.43 9.16 -4.55
CA THR A 27 -3.29 9.80 -3.87
C THR A 27 -3.72 11.01 -3.07
N LEU A 28 -4.56 11.88 -3.63
CA LEU A 28 -5.13 13.03 -2.92
C LEU A 28 -5.98 12.56 -1.73
N LEU A 29 -6.74 11.48 -1.90
CA LEU A 29 -7.50 10.85 -0.84
C LEU A 29 -6.58 10.34 0.27
N THR A 30 -5.47 9.66 -0.05
CA THR A 30 -4.49 9.25 0.97
C THR A 30 -3.90 10.45 1.71
N VAL A 31 -3.56 11.53 1.01
CA VAL A 31 -3.05 12.77 1.64
C VAL A 31 -4.12 13.42 2.52
N ALA A 32 -5.37 13.48 2.07
CA ALA A 32 -6.48 14.01 2.84
C ALA A 32 -6.71 13.19 4.13
N VAL A 33 -6.74 11.87 4.03
CA VAL A 33 -6.83 10.96 5.18
C VAL A 33 -5.62 11.10 6.11
N SER A 34 -4.42 11.30 5.55
CA SER A 34 -3.20 11.48 6.36
C SER A 34 -3.10 12.85 7.05
N THR A 35 -3.83 13.86 6.58
CA THR A 35 -3.74 15.23 7.11
C THR A 35 -4.85 15.55 8.11
N VAL A 36 -5.96 14.83 8.06
CA VAL A 36 -7.09 14.99 8.99
C VAL A 36 -7.12 13.79 9.93
N PRO A 37 -6.81 13.96 11.22
CA PRO A 37 -6.91 12.86 12.20
C PRO A 37 -8.35 12.31 12.22
N LEU A 38 -8.52 10.98 12.19
CA LEU A 38 -9.85 10.36 12.15
C LEU A 38 -10.75 10.75 13.34
N LYS A 39 -10.16 11.20 14.46
CA LYS A 39 -10.90 11.73 15.61
C LYS A 39 -11.80 12.91 15.24
N ASP A 40 -11.38 13.71 14.27
CA ASP A 40 -12.08 14.91 13.81
C ASP A 40 -13.05 14.56 12.67
N PHE A 41 -13.03 13.31 12.19
CA PHE A 41 -13.93 12.81 11.16
C PHE A 41 -15.30 12.53 11.79
N PRO A 42 -16.35 13.26 11.41
CA PRO A 42 -17.62 13.20 12.12
C PRO A 42 -18.47 12.02 11.63
N VAL A 43 -18.05 10.79 11.96
CA VAL A 43 -18.70 9.54 11.56
C VAL A 43 -20.19 9.50 11.98
N GLN A 44 -20.52 10.20 13.06
CA GLN A 44 -21.88 10.39 13.56
C GLN A 44 -22.87 10.96 12.52
N TYR A 45 -22.43 11.83 11.60
CA TYR A 45 -23.34 12.38 10.58
C TYR A 45 -23.69 11.34 9.50
N PHE A 46 -22.85 10.30 9.33
CA PHE A 46 -23.06 9.25 8.35
C PHE A 46 -23.95 8.12 8.89
N LEU A 47 -23.85 7.81 10.20
CA LEU A 47 -24.60 6.74 10.87
C LEU A 47 -25.10 7.19 12.27
N PRO A 48 -26.04 8.15 12.33
CA PRO A 48 -26.53 8.72 13.60
C PRO A 48 -27.34 7.75 14.46
N MET A 49 -27.79 6.63 13.88
CA MET A 49 -28.54 5.59 14.62
C MET A 49 -27.64 4.65 15.43
N VAL A 50 -26.35 4.56 15.09
CA VAL A 50 -25.40 3.59 15.67
C VAL A 50 -24.35 4.28 16.54
N PHE A 51 -23.96 5.52 16.21
CA PHE A 51 -22.90 6.25 16.90
C PHE A 51 -23.41 7.63 17.34
N ASN A 52 -23.60 7.81 18.64
CA ASN A 52 -24.07 9.05 19.26
C ASN A 52 -22.95 9.86 19.95
N ASP A 53 -21.80 9.23 20.22
CA ASP A 53 -20.64 9.85 20.85
C ASP A 53 -19.42 9.82 19.91
N PRO A 54 -18.53 10.84 19.95
CA PRO A 54 -17.31 10.85 19.14
C PRO A 54 -16.39 9.69 19.54
N MET A 55 -16.12 8.79 18.59
CA MET A 55 -15.34 7.57 18.79
C MET A 55 -13.87 7.81 18.41
N ASP A 56 -12.94 7.42 19.28
CA ASP A 56 -11.50 7.50 18.97
C ASP A 56 -11.11 6.41 17.96
N LEU A 57 -11.05 6.82 16.69
CA LEU A 57 -10.71 5.96 15.55
C LEU A 57 -9.25 6.11 15.11
N THR A 58 -8.39 6.72 15.91
CA THR A 58 -6.97 6.96 15.57
C THR A 58 -6.23 5.66 15.22
N TRP A 59 -6.60 4.53 15.86
CA TRP A 59 -6.03 3.21 15.55
C TRP A 59 -6.31 2.73 14.12
N LEU A 60 -7.32 3.30 13.45
CA LEU A 60 -7.75 2.91 12.12
C LEU A 60 -7.05 3.74 11.01
N ASP A 61 -6.32 4.80 11.37
CA ASP A 61 -5.57 5.65 10.42
C ASP A 61 -4.58 4.84 9.57
N MET A 62 -3.75 4.02 10.21
CA MET A 62 -2.73 3.22 9.55
C MET A 62 -3.36 2.10 8.66
N PRO A 63 -4.32 1.31 9.15
CA PRO A 63 -5.03 0.34 8.31
C PRO A 63 -5.74 0.95 7.09
N ILE A 64 -6.42 2.10 7.25
CA ILE A 64 -7.13 2.77 6.15
C ILE A 64 -6.13 3.27 5.10
N THR A 65 -5.09 3.99 5.52
CA THR A 65 -4.08 4.54 4.60
C THR A 65 -3.37 3.43 3.83
N LEU A 66 -2.99 2.34 4.51
CA LEU A 66 -2.38 1.16 3.88
C LEU A 66 -3.34 0.48 2.89
N THR A 67 -4.64 0.38 3.24
CA THR A 67 -5.66 -0.21 2.36
C THR A 67 -5.83 0.61 1.08
N ILE A 68 -5.90 1.94 1.19
CA ILE A 68 -6.00 2.83 0.03
C ILE A 68 -4.75 2.71 -0.85
N ALA A 69 -3.56 2.69 -0.24
CA ALA A 69 -2.30 2.50 -0.96
C ALA A 69 -2.24 1.14 -1.69
N THR A 70 -2.72 0.08 -1.05
CA THR A 70 -2.79 -1.27 -1.64
C THR A 70 -3.76 -1.32 -2.81
N ALA A 71 -4.95 -0.71 -2.67
CA ALA A 71 -5.92 -0.60 -3.75
C ALA A 71 -5.33 0.15 -4.97
N LYS A 72 -4.60 1.24 -4.74
CA LYS A 72 -3.85 1.96 -5.78
C LYS A 72 -2.83 1.04 -6.47
N ALA A 73 -2.04 0.30 -5.72
CA ALA A 73 -1.04 -0.61 -6.28
C ALA A 73 -1.67 -1.71 -7.14
N LEU A 74 -2.79 -2.29 -6.67
CA LEU A 74 -3.55 -3.29 -7.42
C LEU A 74 -4.13 -2.71 -8.71
N LEU A 75 -4.67 -1.49 -8.68
CA LEU A 75 -5.20 -0.82 -9.87
C LEU A 75 -4.11 -0.57 -10.93
N VAL A 76 -2.89 -0.20 -10.51
CA VAL A 76 -1.71 -0.13 -11.40
C VAL A 76 -1.36 -1.50 -11.95
N ALA A 77 -1.29 -2.53 -11.11
CA ALA A 77 -0.92 -3.88 -11.52
C ALA A 77 -1.92 -4.47 -12.53
N VAL A 78 -3.21 -4.28 -12.32
CA VAL A 78 -4.25 -4.82 -13.21
C VAL A 78 -4.29 -4.09 -14.56
N ILE A 79 -4.20 -2.76 -14.56
CA ILE A 79 -4.39 -1.94 -15.77
C ILE A 79 -3.08 -1.64 -16.49
N PHE A 80 -2.09 -1.06 -15.80
CA PHE A 80 -0.84 -0.57 -16.40
C PHE A 80 0.20 -1.65 -16.61
N MET A 81 0.23 -2.69 -15.77
CA MET A 81 1.07 -3.87 -16.02
C MET A 81 0.37 -4.90 -16.92
N HIS A 82 -0.78 -4.54 -17.49
CA HIS A 82 -1.61 -5.36 -18.38
C HIS A 82 -2.01 -6.74 -17.85
N LEU A 83 -1.90 -7.00 -16.53
CA LEU A 83 -2.21 -8.33 -15.97
C LEU A 83 -3.60 -8.86 -16.35
N GLN A 84 -4.59 -7.97 -16.52
CA GLN A 84 -5.93 -8.38 -16.96
C GLN A 84 -5.95 -9.02 -18.37
N HIS A 85 -5.05 -8.60 -19.25
CA HIS A 85 -5.01 -9.00 -20.66
C HIS A 85 -3.78 -9.84 -21.01
N ASP A 86 -2.90 -10.10 -20.04
CA ASP A 86 -1.65 -10.83 -20.23
C ASP A 86 -1.82 -12.34 -19.93
N LYS A 87 -0.78 -13.12 -20.19
CA LYS A 87 -0.78 -14.56 -19.94
C LYS A 87 -0.83 -14.85 -18.43
N LEU A 88 -1.58 -15.89 -18.05
CA LEU A 88 -1.66 -16.37 -16.67
C LEU A 88 -0.29 -16.59 -16.00
N PHE A 89 0.74 -16.93 -16.80
CA PHE A 89 2.11 -17.07 -16.35
C PHE A 89 2.68 -15.80 -15.67
N ASN A 90 2.40 -14.59 -16.21
CA ASN A 90 2.86 -13.34 -15.62
C ASN A 90 2.18 -13.08 -14.25
N SER A 91 0.87 -13.35 -14.15
CA SER A 91 0.13 -13.25 -12.89
C SER A 91 0.65 -14.22 -11.82
N ILE A 92 1.00 -15.46 -12.22
CA ILE A 92 1.61 -16.43 -11.29
C ILE A 92 2.97 -15.93 -10.80
N LEU A 93 3.80 -15.37 -11.69
CA LEU A 93 5.08 -14.77 -11.31
C LEU A 93 4.90 -13.58 -10.36
N MET A 94 3.91 -12.70 -10.62
CA MET A 94 3.57 -11.57 -9.74
C MET A 94 3.19 -12.06 -8.33
N ILE A 95 2.31 -13.04 -8.24
CA ILE A 95 1.88 -13.61 -6.95
C ILE A 95 3.06 -14.30 -6.26
N GLY A 96 3.86 -15.07 -7.00
CA GLY A 96 5.08 -15.69 -6.50
C GLY A 96 6.05 -14.67 -5.90
N ALA A 97 6.34 -13.59 -6.64
CA ALA A 97 7.18 -12.49 -6.16
C ALA A 97 6.60 -11.83 -4.91
N MET A 98 5.27 -11.65 -4.82
CA MET A 98 4.62 -11.07 -3.66
C MET A 98 4.72 -11.98 -2.42
N VAL A 99 4.57 -13.29 -2.58
CA VAL A 99 4.75 -14.27 -1.49
C VAL A 99 6.19 -14.25 -0.99
N PHE A 100 7.17 -14.30 -1.89
CA PHE A 100 8.58 -14.21 -1.52
C PHE A 100 8.93 -12.88 -0.85
N LEU A 101 8.36 -11.75 -1.32
CA LEU A 101 8.53 -10.45 -0.70
C LEU A 101 8.03 -10.44 0.75
N VAL A 102 6.80 -10.92 0.98
CA VAL A 102 6.20 -10.96 2.32
C VAL A 102 6.98 -11.89 3.25
N LEU A 103 7.39 -13.06 2.76
CA LEU A 103 8.20 -14.00 3.53
C LEU A 103 9.55 -13.38 3.90
N PHE A 104 10.25 -12.77 2.93
CA PHE A 104 11.54 -12.14 3.17
C PHE A 104 11.42 -10.97 4.16
N LEU A 105 10.48 -10.05 3.93
CA LEU A 105 10.24 -8.93 4.85
C LEU A 105 9.85 -9.43 6.24
N GLY A 106 8.97 -10.41 6.34
CA GLY A 106 8.56 -11.01 7.60
C GLY A 106 9.75 -11.59 8.38
N MET A 107 10.61 -12.37 7.72
CA MET A 107 11.82 -12.90 8.34
C MET A 107 12.78 -11.78 8.76
N THR A 108 13.01 -10.75 7.91
CA THR A 108 13.89 -9.64 8.28
C THR A 108 13.39 -8.83 9.48
N VAL A 109 12.08 -8.69 9.63
CA VAL A 109 11.48 -8.03 10.80
C VAL A 109 11.62 -8.88 12.05
N LEU A 110 11.38 -10.20 11.95
CA LEU A 110 11.58 -11.13 13.06
C LEU A 110 13.03 -11.14 13.54
N ASP A 111 13.96 -11.17 12.59
CA ASP A 111 15.40 -11.10 12.84
C ASP A 111 15.78 -9.77 13.53
N SER A 112 15.31 -8.65 13.01
CA SER A 112 15.57 -7.32 13.60
C SER A 112 15.03 -7.20 15.04
N HIS A 113 13.86 -7.80 15.31
CA HIS A 113 13.25 -7.77 16.63
C HIS A 113 14.06 -8.58 17.65
N GLU A 114 14.60 -9.73 17.26
CA GLU A 114 15.39 -10.59 18.14
C GLU A 114 16.74 -9.97 18.53
N TYR A 115 17.42 -9.27 17.61
CA TYR A 115 18.74 -8.66 17.86
C TYR A 115 18.71 -7.29 18.57
N THR A 116 17.52 -6.68 18.69
CA THR A 116 17.37 -5.36 19.33
C THR A 116 17.91 -5.28 20.77
N PRO A 117 17.67 -6.23 21.69
CA PRO A 117 18.20 -6.16 23.07
C PRO A 117 19.73 -6.17 23.14
N ASP A 118 20.39 -7.02 22.35
CA ASP A 118 21.85 -7.14 22.34
C ASP A 118 22.54 -5.89 21.79
N VAL A 119 21.95 -5.26 20.78
CA VAL A 119 22.44 -3.99 20.25
C VAL A 119 22.30 -2.86 21.29
N ASN A 120 21.21 -2.87 22.06
CA ASN A 120 20.95 -1.85 23.06
C ASN A 120 21.86 -1.99 24.28
N SER A 121 22.16 -3.21 24.73
CA SER A 121 23.11 -3.45 25.82
C SER A 121 24.52 -3.01 25.44
N TYR A 122 25.01 -3.38 24.25
CA TYR A 122 26.31 -2.91 23.76
C TYR A 122 26.41 -1.38 23.69
N LYS A 123 25.36 -0.70 23.23
CA LYS A 123 25.30 0.77 23.21
C LYS A 123 25.33 1.37 24.61
N ALA A 124 24.62 0.77 25.57
CA ALA A 124 24.59 1.23 26.96
C ALA A 124 25.96 1.09 27.63
N ASP A 125 26.63 -0.05 27.45
CA ASP A 125 27.97 -0.31 27.99
C ASP A 125 28.99 0.67 27.40
N LYS A 126 28.95 0.90 26.08
CA LYS A 126 29.81 1.90 25.40
C LYS A 126 29.56 3.32 25.88
N ALA A 127 28.31 3.68 26.17
CA ALA A 127 27.98 5.00 26.71
C ALA A 127 28.48 5.17 28.15
N ALA A 128 28.46 4.12 28.96
CA ALA A 128 29.02 4.11 30.31
C ALA A 128 30.55 4.21 30.30
N GLU A 129 31.23 3.57 29.35
CA GLU A 129 32.68 3.69 29.16
C GLU A 129 33.11 5.10 28.70
N ALA A 130 32.26 5.79 27.94
CA ALA A 130 32.56 7.10 27.36
C ALA A 130 32.28 8.30 28.30
N ASN A 131 31.59 8.07 29.42
CA ASN A 131 31.27 9.09 30.42
C ASN A 131 31.76 8.64 31.81
N PRO A 132 33.08 8.75 32.10
CA PRO A 132 33.67 8.34 33.37
C PRO A 132 33.27 9.23 34.56
#